data_AF-A0A0K0HTZ2-F1
#
_entry.id   AF-A0A0K0HTZ2-F1
#
_cell.length_a   1.000
_cell.length_b   1.000
_cell.length_c   1.000
_cell.angle_alpha   90.00
_cell.angle_beta   90.00
_cell.angle_gamma   90.00
#
_symmetry.space_group_name_H-M   'P 1'
#
loop_
_entity.id
_entity.type
_entity.pdbx_description
1 polymer ?
#
loop_
_entity_poly.entity_id
_entity_poly.type
_entity_poly.pdbx_seq_one_letter_code
_entity_poly.pdbx_strand_id
1 'polypeptide(L)'
;MVSALYVVLGALLLIKLSLNVVKLRMQYRVAYGDGGFYELQTAIRVHGNAVEYIPIAAILLVMMEMNGSLIWMIHVCGILLIAGRLMHSYGLRHREIRWRRSGMSATYISLVLMVIANLFYLPWDQMFTLD
;
A
#
# COMPACT_ATOMS: atom_id res chain seq x y z
N MET A 1 -1.31 17.17 9.69
CA MET A 1 -0.60 16.28 8.76
C MET A 1 -1.63 15.54 7.91
N VAL A 2 -1.67 15.80 6.61
CA VAL A 2 -2.60 15.16 5.67
C VAL A 2 -2.21 13.70 5.40
N SER A 3 -0.92 13.40 5.37
CA SER A 3 -0.40 12.03 5.19
C SER A 3 -0.96 11.06 6.23
N ALA A 4 -1.13 11.51 7.48
CA ALA A 4 -1.66 10.69 8.58
C ALA A 4 -3.02 10.06 8.27
N LEU A 5 -3.90 10.75 7.54
CA LEU A 5 -5.18 10.19 7.11
C LEU A 5 -4.98 8.92 6.28
N TYR A 6 -4.09 8.97 5.28
CA TYR A 6 -3.81 7.85 4.39
C TYR A 6 -3.05 6.72 5.11
N VAL A 7 -2.18 7.05 6.07
CA VAL A 7 -1.52 6.05 6.92
C VAL A 7 -2.55 5.28 7.74
N VAL A 8 -3.49 5.97 8.40
CA VAL A 8 -4.56 5.33 9.19
C VAL A 8 -5.45 4.46 8.31
N LEU A 9 -5.85 4.96 7.13
CA LEU A 9 -6.63 4.18 6.16
C LEU A 9 -5.87 2.93 5.67
N GLY A 10 -4.56 3.06 5.41
CA GLY A 10 -3.69 1.95 5.06
C GLY A 10 -3.60 0.90 6.16
N ALA A 11 -3.45 1.33 7.41
CA ALA A 11 -3.42 0.45 8.57
C ALA A 11 -4.75 -0.30 8.75
N LEU A 12 -5.89 0.39 8.64
CA LEU A 12 -7.22 -0.24 8.68
C LEU A 12 -7.38 -1.29 7.57
N LEU A 13 -6.88 -1.00 6.37
CA LEU A 13 -6.91 -1.95 5.27
C LEU A 13 -6.05 -3.19 5.56
N LEU A 14 -4.85 -3.01 6.12
CA LEU A 14 -3.98 -4.12 6.52
C LEU A 14 -4.65 -5.01 7.59
N ILE A 15 -5.27 -4.40 8.61
CA ILE A 15 -6.00 -5.11 9.65
C ILE A 15 -7.15 -5.92 9.03
N LYS A 16 -7.97 -5.30 8.18
CA LYS A 16 -9.08 -5.97 7.49
C LYS A 16 -8.61 -7.18 6.67
N LEU A 17 -7.49 -7.04 5.95
CA LEU A 17 -6.92 -8.13 5.15
C LEU A 17 -6.36 -9.26 6.04
N SER A 18 -5.71 -8.91 7.15
CA SER A 18 -5.21 -9.88 8.14
C SER A 18 -6.36 -10.68 8.76
N LEU A 19 -7.41 -10.01 9.22
CA LEU A 19 -8.61 -10.66 9.77
C LEU A 19 -9.26 -11.63 8.77
N ASN A 20 -9.25 -11.29 7.48
CA ASN A 20 -9.74 -12.18 6.43
C ASN A 20 -8.89 -13.46 6.30
N VAL A 21 -7.57 -13.36 6.43
CA VAL A 21 -6.68 -14.54 6.46
C VAL A 21 -6.97 -15.40 7.70
N VAL A 22 -7.05 -14.78 8.88
CA VAL A 22 -7.35 -15.48 10.14
C VAL A 22 -8.69 -16.22 10.06
N LYS A 23 -9.74 -15.55 9.54
CA LYS A 23 -11.06 -16.15 9.33
C LYS A 23 -10.98 -17.40 8.46
N LEU A 24 -10.29 -17.34 7.32
CA LEU A 24 -10.16 -18.48 6.40
C LEU A 24 -9.31 -19.61 6.98
N ARG A 25 -8.26 -19.30 7.76
CA ARG A 25 -7.48 -20.32 8.48
C ARG A 25 -8.33 -21.10 9.47
N MET A 26 -9.18 -20.41 10.23
CA MET A 26 -10.11 -21.05 11.16
C MET A 26 -11.15 -21.89 10.42
N GLN A 27 -11.70 -21.37 9.31
CA GLN A 27 -12.70 -22.07 8.51
C GLN A 27 -12.15 -23.38 7.90
N TYR A 28 -10.95 -23.34 7.33
CA TYR A 28 -10.32 -24.50 6.69
C TYR A 28 -9.49 -25.37 7.64
N ARG A 29 -9.36 -24.97 8.92
CA ARG A 29 -8.54 -25.64 9.93
C ARG A 29 -7.08 -25.85 9.50
N VAL A 30 -6.50 -24.84 8.85
CA VAL A 30 -5.12 -24.86 8.35
C VAL A 30 -4.21 -24.02 9.24
N ALA A 31 -3.30 -24.67 9.96
CA ALA A 31 -2.34 -24.00 10.83
C ALA A 31 -1.22 -23.30 10.05
N TYR A 32 -0.62 -23.97 9.06
CA TYR A 32 0.53 -23.48 8.31
C TYR A 32 0.29 -23.54 6.80
N GLY A 33 0.92 -22.64 6.05
CA GLY A 33 0.75 -22.54 4.60
C GLY A 33 -0.66 -22.14 4.19
N ASP A 34 -1.12 -22.63 3.04
CA ASP A 34 -2.47 -22.41 2.49
C ASP A 34 -3.36 -23.68 2.50
N GLY A 35 -2.79 -24.84 2.87
CA GLY A 35 -3.50 -26.11 2.94
C GLY A 35 -4.08 -26.59 1.59
N GLY A 36 -3.61 -26.04 0.47
CA GLY A 36 -4.17 -26.32 -0.86
C GLY A 36 -5.49 -25.60 -1.17
N PHE A 37 -6.00 -24.76 -0.26
CA PHE A 37 -7.23 -24.00 -0.47
C PHE A 37 -6.96 -22.71 -1.24
N TYR A 38 -7.48 -22.63 -2.46
CA TYR A 38 -7.33 -21.47 -3.34
C TYR A 38 -7.75 -20.14 -2.67
N GLU A 39 -8.82 -20.13 -1.90
CA GLU A 39 -9.31 -18.92 -1.21
C GLU A 39 -8.34 -18.44 -0.15
N LEU A 40 -7.76 -19.35 0.64
CA LEU A 40 -6.77 -19.04 1.65
C LEU A 40 -5.47 -18.56 1.01
N GLN A 41 -5.00 -19.23 -0.04
CA GLN A 41 -3.84 -18.82 -0.83
C GLN A 41 -4.02 -17.39 -1.37
N THR A 42 -5.19 -17.11 -1.95
CA THR A 42 -5.53 -15.79 -2.49
C THR A 42 -5.53 -14.74 -1.38
N ALA A 43 -6.18 -15.00 -0.24
CA ALA A 43 -6.21 -14.07 0.88
C ALA A 43 -4.82 -13.77 1.44
N ILE A 44 -3.97 -14.80 1.59
CA ILE A 44 -2.57 -14.65 2.03
C ILE A 44 -1.80 -13.76 1.04
N ARG A 45 -1.97 -13.95 -0.28
CA ARG A 45 -1.29 -13.12 -1.28
C ARG A 45 -1.80 -11.69 -1.33
N VAL A 46 -3.11 -11.43 -1.18
CA VAL A 46 -3.64 -10.06 -1.07
C VAL A 46 -3.04 -9.35 0.15
N HIS A 47 -3.03 -10.03 1.29
CA HIS A 47 -2.51 -9.47 2.53
C HIS A 47 -0.99 -9.24 2.47
N GLY A 48 -0.21 -10.25 2.06
CA GLY A 48 1.25 -10.15 1.94
C GLY A 48 1.67 -9.01 1.01
N ASN A 49 1.02 -8.91 -0.16
CA ASN A 49 1.28 -7.82 -1.08
C ASN A 49 0.90 -6.44 -0.51
N ALA A 50 -0.15 -6.36 0.30
CA ALA A 50 -0.48 -5.11 1.00
C ALA A 50 0.59 -4.75 2.04
N VAL A 51 1.13 -5.73 2.78
CA VAL A 51 2.22 -5.54 3.75
C VAL A 51 3.53 -5.13 3.08
N GLU A 52 3.79 -5.59 1.85
CA GLU A 52 4.97 -5.18 1.07
C GLU A 52 4.90 -3.69 0.65
N TYR A 53 3.72 -3.18 0.29
CA TYR A 53 3.59 -1.86 -0.35
C TYR A 53 3.03 -0.76 0.55
N ILE A 54 2.08 -1.04 1.44
CA ILE A 54 1.42 0.00 2.27
C ILE A 54 2.41 0.63 3.26
N PRO A 55 3.24 -0.11 4.03
CA PRO A 55 4.15 0.48 5.00
C PRO A 55 5.21 1.39 4.34
N ILE A 56 5.83 0.93 3.26
CA ILE A 56 6.83 1.74 2.55
C ILE A 56 6.21 2.98 1.91
N ALA A 57 5.00 2.85 1.35
CA ALA A 57 4.26 3.98 0.81
C ALA A 57 3.86 4.99 1.90
N ALA A 58 3.45 4.51 3.08
CA ALA A 58 3.12 5.36 4.23
C ALA A 58 4.33 6.19 4.68
N ILE A 59 5.52 5.55 4.77
CA ILE A 59 6.77 6.24 5.11
C ILE A 59 7.09 7.32 4.07
N LEU A 60 7.05 6.98 2.78
CA LEU A 60 7.32 7.93 1.70
C LEU A 60 6.34 9.10 1.69
N LEU A 61 5.06 8.86 2.00
CA LEU A 61 4.03 9.90 2.03
C LEU A 61 4.24 10.87 3.21
N VAL A 62 4.64 10.34 4.38
CA VAL A 62 4.96 11.17 5.56
C VAL A 62 6.23 11.99 5.29
N MET A 63 7.28 11.36 4.76
CA MET A 63 8.52 12.06 4.38
C MET A 63 8.25 13.18 3.37
N MET A 64 7.41 12.92 2.38
CA MET A 64 7.02 13.90 1.37
C MET A 64 6.35 15.13 2.00
N GLU A 65 5.47 14.93 3.00
CA GLU A 65 4.86 16.04 3.75
C GLU A 65 5.89 16.79 4.61
N MET A 66 6.80 16.06 5.27
CA MET A 66 7.86 16.65 6.11
C MET A 66 8.87 17.47 5.29
N ASN A 67 9.16 17.06 4.06
CA ASN A 67 10.00 17.78 3.12
C ASN A 67 9.31 19.02 2.50
N GLY A 68 8.08 19.35 2.92
CA GLY A 68 7.38 20.55 2.47
C GLY A 68 6.72 20.42 1.10
N SER A 69 6.41 19.20 0.65
CA SER A 69 5.72 19.00 -0.62
C SER A 69 4.32 19.61 -0.62
N LEU A 70 3.83 19.95 -1.82
CA LEU A 70 2.51 20.56 -1.99
C LEU A 70 1.40 19.60 -1.53
N ILE A 71 0.45 20.14 -0.76
CA ILE A 71 -0.66 19.38 -0.15
C ILE A 71 -1.45 18.57 -1.19
N TRP A 72 -1.69 19.12 -2.38
CA TRP A 72 -2.42 18.43 -3.44
C TRP A 72 -1.68 17.18 -3.95
N MET A 73 -0.34 17.19 -3.98
CA MET A 73 0.45 16.03 -4.41
C MET A 73 0.32 14.88 -3.42
N ILE A 74 0.25 15.20 -2.12
CA ILE A 74 0.02 14.23 -1.04
C ILE A 74 -1.35 13.55 -1.23
N HIS A 75 -2.40 14.34 -1.51
CA HIS A 75 -3.73 13.80 -1.77
C HIS A 75 -3.76 12.89 -3.00
N VAL A 76 -3.15 13.31 -4.11
CA VAL A 76 -3.08 12.50 -5.35
C VAL A 76 -2.37 11.17 -5.08
N CYS A 77 -1.18 11.20 -4.45
CA CYS A 77 -0.42 9.99 -4.15
C CYS A 77 -1.17 9.07 -3.19
N GLY A 78 -1.74 9.62 -2.11
CA GLY A 78 -2.49 8.88 -1.11
C GLY A 78 -3.77 8.24 -1.67
N ILE A 79 -4.55 8.97 -2.46
CA ILE A 79 -5.75 8.43 -3.12
C ILE A 79 -5.36 7.32 -4.09
N LEU A 80 -4.34 7.54 -4.92
CA LEU A 80 -3.90 6.56 -5.91
C LEU A 80 -3.41 5.27 -5.24
N LEU A 81 -2.71 5.38 -4.10
CA LEU A 81 -2.29 4.24 -3.30
C LEU A 81 -3.50 3.45 -2.79
N ILE A 82 -4.42 4.10 -2.07
CA ILE A 82 -5.57 3.42 -1.46
C ILE A 82 -6.50 2.82 -2.53
N ALA A 83 -6.82 3.58 -3.58
CA ALA A 83 -7.63 3.11 -4.70
C ALA A 83 -6.96 1.91 -5.40
N GLY A 84 -5.65 1.99 -5.67
CA GLY A 84 -4.89 0.89 -6.24
C GLY A 84 -4.95 -0.39 -5.40
N ARG A 85 -4.86 -0.26 -4.06
CA ARG A 85 -4.98 -1.41 -3.14
C ARG A 85 -6.37 -2.01 -3.10
N LEU A 86 -7.41 -1.19 -3.14
CA LEU A 86 -8.79 -1.67 -3.20
C LEU A 86 -9.07 -2.39 -4.52
N MET A 87 -8.65 -1.82 -5.65
CA MET A 87 -8.78 -2.43 -6.98
C MET A 87 -8.02 -3.76 -7.08
N HIS A 88 -6.80 -3.82 -6.56
CA HIS A 88 -6.01 -5.05 -6.55
C HIS A 88 -6.67 -6.16 -5.72
N SER A 89 -7.12 -5.83 -4.50
CA SER A 89 -7.84 -6.75 -3.62
C SER A 89 -9.14 -7.26 -4.28
N TYR A 90 -9.88 -6.37 -4.93
CA TYR A 90 -11.09 -6.71 -5.68
C TYR A 90 -10.80 -7.65 -6.86
N GLY A 91 -9.79 -7.33 -7.67
CA GLY A 91 -9.38 -8.14 -8.82
C GLY A 91 -8.91 -9.54 -8.44
N LEU A 92 -8.16 -9.68 -7.34
CA LEU A 92 -7.73 -11.00 -6.87
C LEU A 92 -8.91 -11.85 -6.39
N ARG A 93 -9.90 -11.23 -5.73
CA ARG A 93 -11.11 -11.92 -5.24
C ARG A 93 -12.02 -12.40 -6.37
N HIS A 94 -12.20 -11.61 -7.43
CA HIS A 94 -13.10 -11.94 -8.54
C HIS A 94 -12.39 -12.68 -9.69
N ARG A 95 -11.10 -13.03 -9.52
CA ARG A 95 -10.26 -13.62 -10.59
C ARG A 95 -10.14 -12.74 -11.84
N GLU A 96 -10.38 -11.45 -11.68
CA GLU A 96 -10.37 -10.47 -12.76
C GLU A 96 -8.97 -9.91 -12.96
N ILE A 97 -8.27 -10.41 -13.98
CA ILE A 97 -6.89 -10.02 -14.30
C ILE A 97 -6.77 -8.52 -14.58
N ARG A 98 -7.80 -7.90 -15.18
CA ARG A 98 -7.82 -6.47 -15.51
C ARG A 98 -7.72 -5.61 -14.25
N TRP A 99 -8.59 -5.84 -13.27
CA TRP A 99 -8.61 -5.10 -12.00
C TRP A 99 -7.35 -5.34 -11.18
N ARG A 100 -6.83 -6.58 -11.20
CA ARG A 100 -5.54 -6.92 -10.57
C ARG A 100 -4.40 -6.10 -11.16
N ARG A 101 -4.28 -6.06 -12.49
CA ARG A 101 -3.21 -5.35 -13.19
C ARG A 101 -3.31 -3.85 -12.96
N SER A 102 -4.50 -3.27 -13.13
CA SER A 102 -4.72 -1.84 -12.92
C SER A 102 -4.45 -1.40 -11.48
N GLY A 103 -4.86 -2.20 -10.49
CA GLY A 103 -4.58 -1.92 -9.08
C GLY A 103 -3.09 -1.94 -8.73
N MET A 104 -2.33 -2.90 -9.28
CA MET A 104 -0.87 -2.94 -9.11
C MET A 104 -0.18 -1.78 -9.83
N SER A 105 -0.59 -1.47 -11.08
CA SER A 105 -0.05 -0.33 -11.82
C SER A 105 -0.29 0.98 -11.07
N ALA A 106 -1.48 1.21 -10.52
CA ALA A 106 -1.76 2.39 -9.70
C ALA A 106 -0.87 2.46 -8.45
N THR A 107 -0.64 1.33 -7.77
CA THR A 107 0.27 1.26 -6.62
C THR A 107 1.70 1.63 -7.02
N TYR A 108 2.21 1.11 -8.14
CA TYR A 108 3.55 1.44 -8.61
C TYR A 108 3.69 2.89 -9.06
N ILE A 109 2.71 3.42 -9.78
CA ILE A 109 2.71 4.82 -10.19
C ILE A 109 2.74 5.72 -8.96
N SER A 110 1.91 5.43 -7.94
CA SER A 110 1.91 6.16 -6.68
C SER A 110 3.28 6.13 -5.99
N LEU A 111 3.93 4.96 -5.90
CA LEU A 111 5.28 4.85 -5.32
C LEU A 111 6.32 5.64 -6.11
N VAL A 112 6.33 5.53 -7.44
CA VAL A 112 7.28 6.24 -8.29
C VAL A 112 7.10 7.76 -8.15
N LEU A 113 5.86 8.24 -8.15
CA LEU A 113 5.57 9.66 -7.92
C LEU A 113 6.06 10.13 -6.56
N MET A 114 5.83 9.35 -5.49
CA MET A 114 6.33 9.68 -4.16
C MET A 114 7.86 9.68 -4.09
N VAL A 115 8.54 8.75 -4.77
CA VAL A 115 10.01 8.72 -4.84
C VAL A 115 10.53 9.97 -5.54
N ILE A 116 9.99 10.30 -6.72
CA ILE A 116 10.40 11.49 -7.48
C ILE A 116 10.13 12.76 -6.67
N ALA A 117 8.96 12.87 -6.04
CA ALA A 117 8.63 14.02 -5.20
C ALA A 117 9.58 14.14 -4.01
N ASN A 118 9.87 13.05 -3.29
CA ASN A 118 10.81 13.08 -2.18
C ASN A 118 12.22 13.48 -2.62
N LEU A 119 12.69 13.00 -3.78
CA LEU A 119 13.99 13.40 -4.33
C LEU A 119 14.02 14.88 -4.74
N PHE A 120 12.91 15.41 -5.26
CA PHE A 120 12.81 16.80 -5.66
C PHE A 120 12.76 17.75 -4.46
N TYR A 121 11.99 17.41 -3.42
CA TYR A 121 11.81 18.22 -2.21
C TYR A 121 12.88 17.97 -1.13
N LEU A 122 13.83 17.06 -1.37
CA LEU A 122 14.90 16.78 -0.42
C LEU A 122 15.74 18.06 -0.17
N PRO A 123 16.10 18.38 1.09
CA PRO A 123 16.99 19.51 1.38
C PRO A 123 18.44 19.14 1.03
N TRP A 124 18.75 19.13 -0.27
CA TRP A 124 20.07 18.77 -0.80
C TRP A 124 21.19 19.66 -0.27
N ASP A 125 20.88 20.94 -0.05
CA ASP A 125 21.77 21.92 0.55
C ASP A 125 22.25 21.45 1.94
N GLN A 126 21.32 21.02 2.80
CA GLN A 126 21.63 20.55 4.16
C GLN A 126 22.43 19.24 4.18
N MET A 127 22.36 18.42 3.11
CA MET A 127 23.08 17.15 3.04
C MET A 127 24.56 17.30 2.68
N PHE A 128 24.92 18.37 1.97
CA PHE A 128 26.29 18.59 1.48
C PHE A 128 27.04 19.70 2.23
N THR A 129 26.36 20.46 3.08
CA THR A 129 27.00 21.38 4.03
C THR A 129 27.40 20.64 5.30
N LEU A 130 28.70 20.49 5.52
CA LEU A 130 29.32 19.95 6.75
C LEU A 130 29.48 21.05 7.83
N ASP A 131 28.50 21.96 7.92
CA ASP A 131 28.55 23.09 8.85
C ASP A 131 27.80 22.79 10.16
#